data_AF-A0A009LZ84-F1
#
_entry.id   AF-A0A009LZ84-F1
#
_cell.length_a   1.000
_cell.length_b   1.000
_cell.length_c   1.000
_cell.angle_alpha   90.00
_cell.angle_beta   90.00
_cell.angle_gamma   90.00
#
_symmetry.space_group_name_H-M   'P 1'
#
loop_
_entity.id
_entity.type
_entity.pdbx_description
1 polymer ?
#
loop_
_entity_poly.entity_id
_entity_poly.type
_entity_poly.pdbx_seq_one_letter_code
_entity_poly.pdbx_strand_id
1 'polypeptide(L)' 'MALAREKRAEFSAQKLEPIFDMYPTVKVRWYDVEAFSTKASDIAVFETTS' A
#
# COMPACT_ATOMS: atom_id res chain seq x y z
N MET A 1 0.36 -15.04 8.21
CA MET A 1 1.74 -15.04 7.67
C MET A 1 1.95 -13.67 7.03
N ALA A 2 2.64 -12.76 7.70
CA ALA A 2 2.98 -11.46 7.14
C ALA A 2 4.15 -11.63 6.16
N LEU A 3 4.04 -11.09 4.94
CA LEU A 3 5.19 -11.03 4.03
C LEU A 3 6.31 -10.22 4.69
N ALA A 4 7.54 -10.73 4.63
CA ALA A 4 8.73 -10.01 5.07
C ALA A 4 8.77 -8.62 4.40
N ARG A 5 9.18 -7.59 5.16
CA ARG A 5 9.13 -6.19 4.73
C ARG A 5 9.80 -5.94 3.37
N GLU A 6 10.92 -6.61 3.11
CA GLU A 6 11.63 -6.54 1.83
C GLU A 6 10.79 -7.08 0.67
N LYS A 7 10.07 -8.18 0.88
CA LYS A 7 9.19 -8.76 -0.14
C LYS A 7 7.94 -7.91 -0.39
N ARG A 8 7.45 -7.18 0.63
CA ARG A 8 6.39 -6.17 0.45
C ARG A 8 6.87 -4.97 -0.37
N ALA A 9 8.09 -4.49 -0.13
CA ALA A 9 8.70 -3.42 -0.92
C ALA A 9 8.91 -3.84 -2.38
N GLU A 10 9.44 -5.04 -2.60
CA GLU A 10 9.65 -5.60 -3.94
C GLU A 10 8.32 -5.76 -4.72
N PHE A 11 7.29 -6.31 -4.06
CA PHE A 11 5.95 -6.42 -4.65
C PHE A 11 5.36 -5.04 -4.99
N SER A 12 5.54 -4.06 -4.10
CA SER A 12 5.02 -2.70 -4.33
C SER A 12 5.68 -2.06 -5.55
N ALA A 13 7.01 -2.10 -5.64
CA ALA A 13 7.74 -1.54 -6.77
C ALA A 13 7.40 -2.23 -8.10
N GLN A 14 7.27 -3.56 -8.10
CA GLN A 14 7.04 -4.31 -9.35
C GLN A 14 5.59 -4.27 -9.84
N LYS A 15 4.61 -4.09 -8.94
CA LYS A 15 3.19 -4.27 -9.25
C LYS A 15 2.35 -3.03 -9.00
N LEU A 16 2.62 -2.28 -7.93
CA LEU A 16 1.77 -1.17 -7.53
C LEU A 16 2.22 0.15 -8.13
N GLU A 17 3.51 0.46 -8.13
CA GLU A 17 4.05 1.69 -8.71
C GLU A 17 3.66 1.89 -10.19
N PRO A 18 3.76 0.87 -11.07
CA PRO A 18 3.34 1.02 -12.46
C PRO A 18 1.83 1.32 -12.62
N ILE A 19 1.00 0.87 -11.68
CA ILE A 19 -0.43 1.18 -11.68
C ILE A 19 -0.64 2.64 -11.27
N PHE A 20 0.07 3.11 -10.25
CA PHE A 20 -0.05 4.50 -9.80
C PHE A 20 0.48 5.50 -10.82
N ASP A 21 1.51 5.15 -11.59
CA ASP A 21 2.01 5.97 -12.70
C ASP A 21 0.96 6.20 -13.79
N MET A 22 0.05 5.26 -14.02
CA MET A 22 -1.07 5.43 -14.96
C MET A 22 -2.15 6.39 -14.44
N TYR A 23 -2.19 6.62 -13.12
CA TYR A 23 -3.22 7.44 -12.46
C TYR A 23 -2.57 8.48 -11.53
N PRO A 24 -1.89 9.51 -12.08
CA PRO A 24 -1.16 10.50 -11.29
C PRO A 24 -2.06 11.36 -10.39
N THR A 25 -3.37 11.34 -10.60
CA THR A 25 -4.37 12.00 -9.75
C THR A 25 -4.68 11.22 -8.48
N VAL A 26 -4.32 9.93 -8.43
CA VAL A 26 -4.51 9.06 -7.27
C VAL A 26 -3.29 9.13 -6.37
N LYS A 27 -3.50 9.51 -5.11
CA LYS A 27 -2.49 9.43 -4.04
C LYS A 27 -2.83 8.26 -3.14
N VAL A 28 -1.82 7.52 -2.71
CA VAL A 28 -1.98 6.38 -1.81
C VAL A 28 -1.23 6.62 -0.51
N ARG A 29 -1.89 6.34 0.61
CA ARG A 29 -1.28 6.38 1.94
C ARG A 29 -1.48 5.04 2.65
N TRP A 30 -0.39 4.48 3.15
CA TRP A 30 -0.38 3.20 3.87
C TRP A 30 -0.32 3.42 5.37
N TYR A 31 -1.08 2.64 6.11
CA TYR A 31 -1.08 2.59 7.57
C TYR A 31 -0.81 1.17 8.04
N ASP A 32 0.22 1.00 8.87
CA ASP A 32 0.43 -0.24 9.63
C ASP A 32 -0.56 -0.24 10.80
N VAL A 33 -1.49 -1.20 10.77
CA VAL A 33 -2.51 -1.35 11.81
C VAL A 33 -2.38 -2.68 12.55
N GLU A 34 -1.36 -3.49 12.23
CA GLU A 34 -1.14 -4.78 12.86
C GLU A 34 -0.95 -4.62 14.37
N ALA A 35 -0.31 -3.52 14.79
CA ALA A 35 -0.11 -3.17 16.20
C ALA A 35 -1.41 -2.74 16.93
N PHE A 36 -2.43 -2.31 16.19
CA PHE A 36 -3.68 -1.77 16.75
C PHE A 36 -4.88 -2.72 16.60
N SER A 37 -4.84 -3.61 15.61
CA SER A 37 -5.91 -4.55 15.28
C SER A 37 -5.32 -5.87 14.80
N THR A 38 -5.77 -6.97 15.39
CA THR A 38 -5.37 -8.32 14.93
C THR A 38 -6.12 -8.79 13.69
N LYS A 39 -7.04 -7.96 13.15
CA LYS A 39 -7.89 -8.32 12.01
C LYS A 39 -7.31 -7.88 10.67
N ALA A 40 -6.38 -6.94 10.65
CA ALA A 40 -5.73 -6.44 9.45
C ALA A 40 -4.28 -6.09 9.76
N SER A 41 -3.36 -6.32 8.82
CA SER A 41 -1.96 -5.92 8.97
C SER A 41 -1.72 -4.51 8.44
N ASP A 42 -2.32 -4.19 7.29
CA ASP A 42 -2.09 -2.94 6.58
C ASP A 42 -3.41 -2.37 6.05
N ILE A 43 -3.55 -1.04 6.08
CA ILE A 43 -4.64 -0.31 5.41
C ILE A 43 -4.04 0.59 4.34
N ALA A 44 -4.58 0.51 3.11
CA ALA A 44 -4.28 1.45 2.03
C ALA A 44 -5.46 2.41 1.84
N VAL A 45 -5.20 3.71 1.86
CA VAL A 45 -6.18 4.76 1.55
C VAL A 45 -5.81 5.38 0.21
N PHE A 46 -6.79 5.43 -0.71
CA PHE A 46 -6.65 5.98 -2.05
C PHE A 46 -7.49 7.26 -2.14
N GLU A 47 -6.86 8.36 -2.51
CA GLU A 47 -7.50 9.68 -2.60
C GLU A 47 -7.25 10.27 -3.98
N THR A 48 -8.26 10.90 -4.58
CA THR A 48 -8.08 11.67 -5.81
C THR A 48 -8.15 13.16 -5.51
N THR A 49 -7.25 13.96 -6.08
CA THR A 49 -7.44 15.41 -6.12
C THR A 49 -8.58 15.74 -7.08
N SER A 50 -9.60 16.45 -6.58
CA SER A 50 -10.70 16.99 -7.39
C SER A 50 -10.36 18.35 -7.98
#